data_AF-X0U5E5-F1
#
_entry.id   AF-X0U5E5-F1
#
_cell.length_a   1.000
_cell.length_b   1.000
_cell.length_c   1.000
_cell.angle_alpha   90.00
_cell.angle_beta   90.00
_cell.angle_gamma   90.00
#
_symmetry.space_group_name_H-M   'P 1'
#
loop_
_entity.id
_entity.type
_entity.pdbx_description
1 polymer ?
#
loop_
_entity_poly.entity_id
_entity_poly.type
_entity_poly.pdbx_seq_one_letter_code
_entity_poly.pdbx_strand_id
1 'polypeptide(L)'
;MFVRTKSYKNKDGSIRNYLFLVANRKIGGHVRQVTIASLGRVEDADKIIPEMVEKISKYSKTLELINLSKDMKNDWVKEYGPVIIFKKIWEKLKIDKYFEKYLKKRKIKFDAIEMIYAMVLNRLLDPGSELAT
;
A
#
# COMPACT_ATOMS: atom_id res chain seq x y z
N MET A 1 -28.68 -14.02 1.66
CA MET A 1 -28.22 -13.75 3.04
C MET A 1 -27.64 -12.35 3.07
N PHE A 2 -27.69 -11.65 4.19
CA PHE A 2 -27.17 -10.29 4.30
C PHE A 2 -26.71 -10.00 5.73
N VAL A 3 -25.91 -8.96 5.89
CA VAL A 3 -25.42 -8.50 7.19
C VAL A 3 -26.35 -7.43 7.74
N ARG A 4 -26.64 -7.47 9.04
CA ARG A 4 -27.50 -6.51 9.72
C ARG A 4 -26.95 -6.16 11.09
N THR A 5 -27.08 -4.89 11.47
CA THR A 5 -26.76 -4.42 12.83
C THR A 5 -28.00 -4.50 13.72
N LYS A 6 -27.82 -4.95 14.97
CA LYS A 6 -28.82 -4.84 16.04
C LYS A 6 -28.22 -4.14 17.26
N SER A 7 -29.00 -3.22 17.82
CA SER A 7 -28.63 -2.45 19.02
C SER A 7 -29.27 -3.05 20.25
N TYR A 8 -28.50 -3.16 21.33
CA TYR A 8 -28.94 -3.65 22.63
C TYR A 8 -28.60 -2.63 23.71
N LYS A 9 -29.53 -2.39 24.62
CA LYS A 9 -29.33 -1.47 25.75
C LYS A 9 -28.84 -2.26 26.96
N ASN A 10 -27.75 -1.80 27.57
CA ASN A 10 -27.21 -2.35 28.80
C ASN A 10 -27.99 -1.86 30.02
N LYS A 11 -27.75 -2.50 31.17
CA LYS A 11 -28.33 -2.10 32.47
C LYS A 11 -27.92 -0.69 32.91
N ASP A 12 -26.74 -0.23 32.50
CA ASP A 12 -26.21 1.11 32.76
C ASP A 12 -26.75 2.19 31.80
N GLY A 13 -27.61 1.82 30.85
CA GLY A 13 -28.19 2.73 29.85
C GLY A 13 -27.37 2.89 28.57
N SER A 14 -26.13 2.37 28.51
CA SER A 14 -25.31 2.41 27.30
C SER A 14 -25.85 1.50 26.19
N ILE A 15 -25.55 1.82 24.93
CA ILE A 15 -26.02 1.07 23.75
C ILE A 15 -24.85 0.29 23.15
N ARG A 16 -25.05 -1.00 22.87
CA ARG A 16 -24.08 -1.87 22.19
C ARG A 16 -24.63 -2.33 20.86
N ASN A 17 -23.84 -2.19 19.80
CA ASN A 17 -24.21 -2.61 18.45
C ASN A 17 -23.50 -3.90 18.09
N TYR A 18 -24.24 -4.86 17.57
CA TYR A 18 -23.74 -6.15 17.12
C TYR A 18 -24.07 -6.38 15.66
N LEU A 19 -23.13 -7.01 14.96
CA LEU A 19 -23.24 -7.35 13.56
C LEU A 19 -23.71 -8.81 13.43
N PHE A 20 -24.71 -9.08 12.60
CA PHE A 20 -25.28 -10.41 12.41
C PHE A 20 -25.36 -10.79 10.94
N LEU A 21 -25.10 -12.05 10.65
CA LEU A 21 -25.44 -12.67 9.37
C LEU A 21 -26.87 -13.22 9.43
N VAL A 22 -27.71 -12.79 8.48
CA VAL A 22 -29.15 -13.10 8.46
C VAL A 22 -29.53 -13.76 7.14
N ALA A 23 -30.43 -14.74 7.20
CA ALA A 23 -31.08 -15.36 6.06
C ALA A 23 -32.58 -15.08 6.07
N ASN A 24 -33.17 -14.96 4.89
CA ASN A 24 -34.61 -15.08 4.72
C ASN A 24 -34.95 -16.58 4.55
N ARG A 25 -35.87 -17.11 5.35
CA ARG A 25 -36.38 -18.49 5.24
C ARG A 25 -37.90 -18.49 5.24
N LYS A 26 -38.52 -19.40 4.48
CA LYS A 26 -39.97 -19.64 4.56
C LYS A 26 -40.26 -20.54 5.75
N ILE A 27 -41.06 -20.06 6.70
CA ILE A 27 -41.48 -20.79 7.89
C ILE A 27 -42.99 -20.60 8.03
N GLY A 28 -43.75 -21.69 7.94
CA GLY A 28 -45.21 -21.65 8.01
C GLY A 28 -45.84 -20.80 6.90
N GLY A 29 -45.39 -20.95 5.65
CA GLY A 29 -45.91 -20.21 4.50
C GLY A 29 -45.43 -18.76 4.36
N HIS A 30 -44.86 -18.17 5.41
CA HIS A 30 -44.40 -16.78 5.41
C HIS A 30 -42.87 -16.67 5.37
N VAL A 31 -42.36 -15.64 4.69
CA VAL A 31 -40.93 -15.32 4.68
C VAL A 31 -40.57 -14.63 5.99
N ARG A 32 -39.64 -15.22 6.75
CA ARG A 32 -39.13 -14.69 8.02
C ARG A 32 -37.61 -14.54 7.96
N GLN A 33 -37.10 -13.53 8.65
CA GLN A 33 -35.66 -13.34 8.87
C GLN A 33 -35.18 -14.20 10.02
N VAL A 34 -34.13 -14.99 9.78
CA VAL A 34 -33.49 -15.85 10.79
C VAL A 34 -32.04 -15.43 10.93
N THR A 35 -31.61 -15.13 12.16
CA THR A 35 -30.21 -14.90 12.48
C THR A 35 -29.46 -16.22 12.37
N ILE A 36 -28.41 -16.25 11.54
CA ILE A 36 -27.57 -17.42 11.31
C ILE A 36 -26.37 -17.41 12.26
N ALA A 37 -25.71 -16.26 12.37
CA ALA A 37 -24.53 -16.09 13.21
C ALA A 37 -24.41 -14.65 13.71
N SER A 38 -23.86 -14.50 14.92
CA SER A 38 -23.32 -13.23 15.41
C SER A 38 -21.88 -13.10 14.92
N LEU A 39 -21.54 -11.95 14.33
CA LEU A 39 -20.21 -11.63 13.84
C LEU A 39 -19.42 -10.78 14.85
N GLY A 40 -19.99 -10.53 16.04
CA GLY A 40 -19.36 -9.74 17.09
C GLY A 40 -19.89 -8.31 17.19
N ARG A 41 -19.22 -7.48 17.98
CA ARG A 41 -19.56 -6.07 18.14
C ARG A 41 -19.15 -5.29 16.91
N VAL A 42 -19.91 -4.26 16.57
CA VAL A 42 -19.57 -3.35 15.47
C VAL A 42 -18.24 -2.64 15.73
N GLU A 43 -17.90 -2.36 16.99
CA GLU A 43 -16.62 -1.76 17.39
C GLU A 43 -15.40 -2.62 17.03
N ASP A 44 -15.57 -3.94 16.95
CA ASP A 44 -14.50 -4.89 16.61
C ASP A 44 -14.50 -5.25 15.11
N ALA A 45 -15.48 -4.73 14.34
CA ALA A 45 -15.70 -5.13 12.96
C ALA A 45 -14.50 -4.83 12.06
N ASP A 46 -13.81 -3.70 12.27
CA ASP A 46 -12.65 -3.31 11.46
C ASP A 46 -11.49 -4.31 11.55
N LYS A 47 -11.41 -5.09 12.63
CA LYS A 47 -10.40 -6.14 12.79
C LYS A 47 -10.89 -7.49 12.26
N ILE A 48 -12.13 -7.85 12.57
CA ILE A 48 -12.67 -9.20 12.31
C ILE A 48 -13.10 -9.35 10.84
N ILE A 49 -13.72 -8.32 10.26
CA ILE A 49 -14.30 -8.41 8.91
C ILE A 49 -13.23 -8.61 7.83
N PRO A 50 -12.11 -7.87 7.79
CA PRO A 50 -11.08 -8.11 6.77
C PRO A 50 -10.57 -9.54 6.76
N GLU A 51 -10.29 -10.12 7.94
CA GLU A 51 -9.83 -11.50 8.06
C GLU A 51 -10.89 -12.51 7.61
N MET A 52 -12.16 -12.28 7.97
CA MET A 52 -13.27 -13.12 7.51
C MET A 52 -13.45 -13.06 5.99
N VAL A 53 -13.40 -11.87 5.40
CA VAL A 53 -13.54 -11.70 3.94
C VAL A 53 -12.36 -12.38 3.23
N GLU A 54 -11.12 -12.23 3.70
CA GLU A 54 -9.93 -12.91 3.15
C GLU A 54 -10.07 -14.44 3.19
N LYS A 55 -10.64 -15.00 4.27
CA LYS A 55 -10.85 -16.45 4.39
C LYS A 55 -12.02 -16.95 3.55
N ILE A 56 -13.11 -16.20 3.47
CA ILE A 56 -14.33 -16.59 2.74
C ILE A 56 -14.14 -16.43 1.23
N SER A 57 -13.42 -15.38 0.78
CA SER A 57 -13.20 -15.11 -0.64
C SER A 57 -12.50 -16.27 -1.35
N LYS A 58 -11.63 -17.02 -0.66
CA LYS A 58 -10.96 -18.24 -1.17
C LYS A 58 -11.93 -19.31 -1.66
N TYR A 59 -13.17 -19.31 -1.17
CA TYR A 59 -14.22 -20.24 -1.60
C TYR A 59 -15.12 -19.66 -2.72
N SER A 60 -14.88 -18.41 -3.13
CA SER A 60 -15.58 -17.80 -4.25
C SER A 60 -14.81 -18.02 -5.54
N LYS A 61 -15.50 -18.46 -6.59
CA LYS A 61 -14.91 -18.55 -7.94
C LYS A 61 -14.82 -17.21 -8.65
N THR A 62 -15.51 -16.19 -8.15
CA THR A 62 -15.68 -14.89 -8.82
C THR A 62 -15.11 -13.71 -8.04
N LEU A 63 -14.75 -13.90 -6.76
CA LEU A 63 -14.18 -12.85 -5.93
C LEU A 63 -12.68 -13.07 -5.82
N GLU A 64 -11.91 -12.31 -6.58
CA GLU A 64 -10.49 -12.15 -6.38
C GLU A 64 -10.27 -11.00 -5.41
N LEU A 65 -9.66 -11.28 -4.26
CA LEU A 65 -9.45 -10.28 -3.22
C LEU A 65 -8.04 -9.72 -3.38
N ILE A 66 -7.94 -8.51 -3.93
CA ILE A 66 -6.66 -7.84 -4.13
C ILE A 66 -6.28 -7.12 -2.84
N ASN A 67 -5.30 -7.63 -2.13
CA ASN A 67 -4.66 -6.97 -1.01
C ASN A 67 -3.42 -6.22 -1.52
N LEU A 68 -3.58 -4.94 -1.87
CA LEU A 68 -2.50 -4.12 -2.44
C LEU A 68 -1.19 -4.14 -1.63
N SER A 69 -1.22 -4.32 -0.31
CA SER A 69 0.02 -4.36 0.51
C SER A 69 0.71 -5.73 0.52
N LYS A 70 -0.03 -6.82 0.29
CA LYS A 70 0.52 -8.19 0.21
C LYS A 70 0.79 -8.64 -1.24
N ASP A 71 -0.09 -8.24 -2.14
CA ASP A 71 -0.14 -8.73 -3.52
C ASP A 71 0.67 -7.86 -4.49
N MET A 72 0.97 -6.60 -4.14
CA MET A 72 2.03 -5.84 -4.81
C MET A 72 3.39 -6.18 -4.21
N LYS A 73 3.87 -7.40 -4.46
CA LYS A 73 5.32 -7.65 -4.40
C LYS A 73 5.94 -7.06 -5.67
N ASN A 74 6.34 -5.80 -5.60
CA ASN A 74 7.22 -5.26 -6.63
C ASN A 74 8.62 -5.82 -6.39
N ASP A 75 9.03 -6.80 -7.21
CA ASP A 75 10.39 -7.34 -7.21
C ASP A 75 11.44 -6.26 -7.50
N TRP A 76 11.05 -5.16 -8.14
CA TRP A 76 11.89 -3.99 -8.38
C TRP A 76 11.05 -2.72 -8.56
N VAL A 77 11.31 -1.71 -7.72
CA VAL A 77 10.80 -0.34 -7.93
C VAL A 77 11.93 0.52 -8.50
N LYS A 78 11.75 1.09 -9.69
CA LYS A 78 12.69 2.07 -10.25
C LYS A 78 12.30 3.46 -9.79
N GLU A 79 13.14 4.08 -8.95
CA GLU A 79 12.93 5.45 -8.49
C GLU A 79 13.40 6.47 -9.54
N TYR A 80 12.48 6.92 -10.40
CA TYR A 80 12.80 7.95 -11.41
C TYR A 80 12.66 9.39 -10.90
N GLY A 81 11.84 9.60 -9.86
CA GLY A 81 11.53 10.93 -9.34
C GLY A 81 12.77 11.73 -8.90
N PRO A 82 13.57 11.21 -7.96
CA PRO A 82 14.72 11.94 -7.47
C PRO A 82 15.80 12.11 -8.55
N VAL A 83 15.98 11.12 -9.44
CA VAL A 83 16.92 11.19 -10.58
C VAL A 83 16.61 12.41 -11.47
N ILE A 84 15.34 12.57 -11.88
CA ILE A 84 14.93 13.70 -12.72
C ILE A 84 15.12 15.04 -12.01
N ILE A 85 14.75 15.10 -10.72
CA ILE A 85 14.86 16.33 -9.91
C ILE A 85 16.32 16.76 -9.79
N PHE A 86 17.20 15.83 -9.39
CA PHE A 86 18.61 16.15 -9.21
C PHE A 86 19.30 16.47 -10.52
N LYS A 87 18.92 15.84 -11.64
CA LYS A 87 19.45 16.20 -12.96
C LYS A 87 19.10 17.66 -13.31
N LYS A 88 17.84 18.05 -13.12
CA LYS A 88 17.41 19.44 -13.35
C LYS A 88 18.13 20.44 -12.45
N ILE A 89 18.36 20.10 -11.18
CA ILE A 89 19.12 20.95 -10.26
C ILE A 89 20.57 21.09 -10.73
N TRP A 90 21.21 19.98 -11.11
CA TRP A 90 22.59 19.93 -11.61
C TRP A 90 22.79 20.84 -12.83
N GLU A 91 21.89 20.74 -13.81
CA GLU A 91 21.87 21.57 -15.01
C GLU A 91 21.59 23.05 -14.69
N LYS A 92 20.65 23.33 -13.79
CA LYS A 92 20.32 24.71 -13.37
C LYS A 92 21.49 25.40 -12.68
N LEU A 93 22.24 24.66 -11.87
CA LEU A 93 23.47 25.12 -11.21
C LEU A 93 24.67 25.17 -12.17
N LYS A 94 24.52 24.69 -13.41
CA LYS A 94 25.56 24.66 -14.45
C LYS A 94 26.80 23.87 -14.01
N ILE A 95 26.62 22.84 -13.19
CA ILE A 95 27.73 22.01 -12.67
C ILE A 95 28.35 21.20 -13.81
N ASP A 96 27.51 20.70 -14.73
CA ASP A 96 27.89 20.13 -16.02
C ASP A 96 28.88 21.05 -16.78
N LYS A 97 28.50 22.32 -17.00
CA LYS A 97 29.33 23.29 -17.73
C LYS A 97 30.62 23.64 -16.99
N TYR A 98 30.57 23.65 -15.66
CA TYR A 98 31.76 23.83 -14.84
C TYR A 98 32.77 22.71 -15.13
N PHE A 99 32.36 21.45 -15.07
CA PHE A 99 33.24 20.32 -15.35
C PHE A 99 33.71 20.29 -16.82
N GLU A 100 32.84 20.58 -17.79
CA GLU A 100 33.19 20.66 -19.22
C GLU A 100 34.39 21.58 -19.46
N LYS A 101 34.40 22.77 -18.82
CA LYS A 101 35.48 23.76 -18.96
C LYS A 101 36.86 23.20 -18.60
N TYR A 102 36.95 22.32 -17.60
CA TYR A 102 38.21 21.76 -17.12
C TYR A 102 38.55 20.42 -17.79
N LEU A 103 37.54 19.60 -18.05
CA LEU A 103 37.72 18.27 -18.63
C LEU A 103 38.00 18.31 -20.13
N LYS A 104 37.54 19.34 -20.86
CA LYS A 104 37.82 19.51 -22.31
C LYS A 104 39.32 19.56 -22.65
N LYS A 105 40.17 19.96 -21.70
CA LYS A 105 41.63 20.01 -21.87
C LYS A 105 42.32 18.65 -21.65
N ARG A 106 41.57 17.62 -21.25
CA ARG A 106 42.11 16.30 -20.89
C ARG A 106 41.69 15.26 -21.94
N LYS A 107 42.57 14.29 -22.22
CA LYS A 107 42.26 13.15 -23.12
C LYS A 107 41.49 12.07 -22.36
N ILE A 108 40.24 12.35 -22.01
CA ILE A 108 39.34 11.38 -21.37
C ILE A 108 38.56 10.66 -22.48
N LYS A 109 38.53 9.32 -22.44
CA LYS A 109 37.89 8.48 -23.47
C LYS A 109 36.41 8.14 -23.18
N PHE A 110 35.87 8.62 -22.07
CA PHE A 110 34.52 8.32 -21.59
C PHE A 110 33.84 9.61 -21.10
N ASP A 111 32.52 9.55 -20.88
CA ASP A 111 31.76 10.67 -20.34
C ASP A 111 32.00 10.81 -18.83
N ALA A 112 33.08 11.52 -18.49
CA ALA A 112 33.42 11.77 -17.10
C ALA A 112 32.37 12.60 -16.35
N ILE A 113 31.62 13.45 -17.05
CA ILE A 113 30.61 14.31 -16.41
C ILE A 113 29.41 13.47 -16.00
N GLU A 114 28.96 12.58 -16.88
CA GLU A 114 27.87 11.67 -16.56
C GLU A 114 28.28 10.67 -15.47
N MET A 115 29.53 10.18 -15.46
CA MET A 115 30.04 9.35 -14.36
C MET A 115 30.08 10.11 -13.02
N ILE A 116 30.56 11.36 -13.00
CA ILE A 116 30.55 12.19 -11.79
C ILE A 116 29.13 12.39 -11.29
N TYR A 117 28.20 12.72 -12.20
CA TYR A 117 26.80 12.87 -11.85
C TYR A 117 26.22 11.57 -11.29
N ALA A 118 26.49 10.41 -11.90
CA ALA A 118 26.03 9.12 -11.41
C ALA A 118 26.57 8.80 -10.00
N MET A 119 27.84 9.11 -9.71
CA MET A 119 28.42 8.94 -8.37
C MET A 119 27.74 9.84 -7.33
N VAL A 120 27.48 11.10 -7.68
CA VAL A 120 26.76 12.03 -6.80
C VAL A 120 25.32 11.57 -6.58
N LEU A 121 24.65 11.15 -7.65
CA LEU A 121 23.28 10.65 -7.59
C LEU A 121 23.18 9.41 -6.69
N ASN A 122 24.13 8.48 -6.82
CA ASN A 122 24.23 7.31 -5.94
C ASN A 122 24.30 7.73 -4.46
N ARG A 123 25.14 8.73 -4.15
CA ARG A 123 25.29 9.30 -2.81
C ARG A 123 24.02 9.99 -2.28
N LEU A 124 23.26 10.63 -3.16
CA LEU A 124 22.03 11.34 -2.80
C LEU A 124 20.85 10.39 -2.57
N LEU A 125 20.79 9.31 -3.35
CA LEU A 125 19.73 8.30 -3.25
C LEU A 125 19.94 7.35 -2.07
N ASP A 126 21.18 6.91 -1.85
CA ASP A 126 21.54 5.99 -0.78
C ASP A 126 22.77 6.51 -0.01
N PRO A 127 22.57 7.43 0.95
CA PRO A 127 23.65 8.03 1.71
C PRO A 127 24.29 7.03 2.69
N GLY A 128 25.28 6.27 2.22
CA GLY A 128 26.07 5.32 3.02
C GLY A 128 27.58 5.52 2.83
N SER A 129 28.45 5.15 3.78
CA SER A 129 29.92 5.24 3.59
C SER A 129 30.39 4.28 2.48
N GLU A 130 31.38 4.66 1.66
CA GLU A 130 32.02 3.70 0.72
C GLU A 130 32.72 2.54 1.46
N LEU A 131 32.97 2.72 2.76
CA LEU A 131 33.54 1.72 3.66
C LEU A 131 32.47 1.02 4.53
N ALA A 132 31.18 1.34 4.37
CA ALA A 132 30.13 0.65 5.12
C ALA A 132 30.00 -0.77 4.58
N THR A 133 30.40 -1.75 5.39
CA THR A 133 30.25 -3.19 5.11
C THR A 133 28.93 -3.70 5.66
#